data_AF-A0A1Z9Q2H8-F1
#
_entry.id   AF-A0A1Z9Q2H8-F1
#
_cell.length_a   1.000
_cell.length_b   1.000
_cell.length_c   1.000
_cell.angle_alpha   90.00
_cell.angle_beta   90.00
_cell.angle_gamma   90.00
#
_symmetry.space_group_name_H-M   'P 1'
#
loop_
_entity.id
_entity.type
_entity.pdbx_description
1 polymer ?
#
loop_
_entity_poly.entity_id
_entity_poly.type
_entity_poly.pdbx_seq_one_letter_code
_entity_poly.pdbx_strand_id
1 'polypeptide(L)'
;MSFDSKSLERLRDLGRKLPQKLPDPQPTQRNSTAKNEPKRHRVETEQDPDALFHELMTVSPDGTVPEHLMARLKDIETKRNSRTSPGMRPAGPSTDAVSLPESIRERGGKAGKTTRPTRPSVSPGSEEERLYVAFGQLLLEDDEVID
;
A
#
# COMPACT_ATOMS: atom_id res chain seq x y z
N MET A 1 -16.27 59.60 -10.74
CA MET A 1 -14.84 59.72 -11.11
C MET A 1 -14.71 59.35 -12.58
N SER A 2 -14.41 60.32 -13.45
CA SER A 2 -14.22 60.12 -14.89
C SER A 2 -12.72 59.94 -15.20
N PHE A 3 -12.39 59.05 -16.13
CA PHE A 3 -11.02 58.85 -16.61
C PHE A 3 -10.69 59.84 -17.73
N ASP A 4 -9.49 60.42 -17.69
CA ASP A 4 -8.96 61.28 -18.76
C ASP A 4 -8.64 60.44 -20.02
N SER A 5 -8.83 61.03 -21.20
CA SER A 5 -8.51 60.46 -22.52
C SER A 5 -7.13 59.79 -22.57
N LYS A 6 -6.12 60.44 -21.97
CA LYS A 6 -4.74 59.95 -21.90
C LYS A 6 -4.57 58.75 -20.96
N SER A 7 -5.40 58.67 -19.92
CA SER A 7 -5.42 57.51 -19.01
C SER A 7 -6.05 56.28 -19.66
N LEU A 8 -7.05 56.46 -20.54
CA LEU A 8 -7.62 55.38 -21.35
C LEU A 8 -6.62 54.83 -22.37
N GLU A 9 -5.86 55.71 -23.03
CA GLU A 9 -4.81 55.30 -23.96
C GLU A 9 -3.72 54.47 -23.25
N ARG A 10 -3.23 54.95 -22.11
CA ARG A 10 -2.24 54.22 -21.30
C ARG A 10 -2.78 52.88 -20.77
N LEU A 11 -4.05 52.80 -20.39
CA LEU A 11 -4.70 51.54 -20.00
C LEU A 11 -4.79 50.55 -21.17
N ARG A 12 -5.12 51.03 -22.37
CA ARG A 12 -5.14 50.21 -23.59
C ARG A 12 -3.74 49.70 -23.92
N ASP A 13 -2.72 50.54 -23.80
CA ASP A 13 -1.32 50.15 -24.03
C ASP A 13 -0.84 49.12 -23.01
N LEU A 14 -1.21 49.25 -21.74
CA LEU A 14 -0.90 48.26 -20.71
C LEU A 14 -1.65 46.93 -20.95
N GLY A 15 -2.92 46.99 -21.35
CA GLY A 15 -3.71 45.80 -21.70
C GLY A 15 -3.24 45.10 -22.97
N ARG A 16 -2.45 45.78 -23.83
CA ARG A 16 -1.90 45.25 -25.08
C ARG A 16 -0.53 44.61 -24.94
N LYS A 17 0.10 44.66 -23.78
CA LYS A 17 1.41 44.03 -23.53
C LYS A 17 1.25 42.66 -22.88
N LEU A 18 0.59 41.73 -23.56
CA LEU A 18 0.79 40.31 -23.25
C LEU A 18 2.03 39.83 -24.02
N PRO A 19 2.98 39.13 -23.38
CA PRO A 19 4.06 38.46 -24.10
C PRO A 19 3.47 37.47 -25.12
N GLN A 20 4.22 37.21 -26.20
CA GLN A 20 3.81 36.27 -27.24
C GLN A 20 3.50 34.90 -26.61
N LYS A 21 2.39 34.29 -27.05
CA LYS A 21 2.01 32.93 -26.64
C LYS A 21 3.18 31.99 -26.96
N LEU A 22 3.57 31.17 -25.97
CA LEU A 22 4.55 30.11 -26.19
C LEU A 22 4.10 29.21 -27.35
N PRO A 23 5.03 28.70 -28.18
CA PRO A 23 4.68 27.78 -29.24
C PRO A 23 3.97 26.57 -28.66
N ASP A 24 2.85 26.19 -29.30
CA ASP A 24 2.13 24.99 -28.90
C ASP A 24 3.06 23.77 -29.04
N PRO A 25 3.08 22.85 -28.07
CA PRO A 25 3.99 21.71 -28.08
C PRO A 25 3.80 20.88 -29.35
N GLN A 26 4.92 20.50 -30.00
CA GLN A 26 4.93 19.72 -31.23
C GLN A 26 4.04 18.47 -31.10
N PRO A 27 3.07 18.26 -32.00
CA PRO A 27 2.24 17.08 -32.00
C PRO A 27 3.12 15.88 -32.36
N THR A 28 3.49 15.09 -31.35
CA THR A 28 4.01 13.75 -31.58
C THR A 28 2.95 12.98 -32.37
N GLN A 29 3.31 12.54 -33.58
CA GLN A 29 2.47 11.68 -34.40
C GLN A 29 2.18 10.38 -33.62
N ARG A 30 1.06 10.35 -32.91
CA ARG A 30 0.51 9.13 -32.33
C ARG A 30 -0.82 8.88 -33.01
N ASN A 31 -0.81 7.84 -33.82
CA ASN A 31 -1.94 7.33 -34.56
C ASN A 31 -3.13 7.09 -33.62
N SER A 32 -4.27 7.67 -34.02
CA SER A 32 -5.65 7.20 -33.85
C SER A 32 -6.14 6.62 -32.49
N THR A 33 -7.21 7.26 -32.01
CA THR A 33 -8.32 6.72 -31.20
C THR A 33 -8.06 6.29 -29.76
N ALA A 34 -7.94 7.27 -28.87
CA ALA A 34 -8.71 7.35 -27.62
C ALA A 34 -8.51 8.76 -27.04
N LYS A 35 -9.53 9.29 -26.35
CA LYS A 35 -9.52 10.60 -25.68
C LYS A 35 -8.19 10.81 -24.93
N ASN A 36 -7.67 12.05 -25.00
CA ASN A 36 -6.50 12.54 -24.26
C ASN A 36 -6.70 12.41 -22.74
N GLU A 37 -6.67 11.20 -22.20
CA GLU A 37 -6.46 10.99 -20.79
C GLU A 37 -4.95 11.11 -20.54
N PRO A 38 -4.51 11.95 -19.58
CA PRO A 38 -3.12 11.90 -19.15
C PRO A 38 -2.80 10.45 -18.75
N LYS A 39 -1.59 9.98 -19.06
CA LYS A 39 -1.14 8.66 -18.62
C LYS A 39 -1.19 8.65 -17.09
N ARG A 40 -2.28 8.09 -16.54
CA ARG A 40 -2.46 7.97 -15.09
C ARG A 40 -1.32 7.12 -14.55
N HIS A 41 -0.71 7.56 -13.45
CA HIS A 41 0.26 6.75 -12.74
C HIS A 41 -0.42 5.45 -12.30
N ARG A 42 0.30 4.33 -12.20
CA ARG A 42 -0.38 3.07 -11.87
C ARG A 42 -0.95 3.12 -10.43
N VAL A 43 -0.34 3.92 -9.56
CA VAL A 43 -0.86 4.33 -8.24
C VAL A 43 -2.28 4.90 -8.29
N GLU A 44 -2.71 5.49 -9.41
CA GLU A 44 -4.07 6.03 -9.58
C GLU A 44 -5.05 5.02 -10.19
N THR A 45 -4.55 3.97 -10.85
CA THR A 45 -5.37 2.96 -11.53
C THR A 45 -5.48 1.66 -10.75
N GLU A 46 -4.53 1.38 -9.86
CA GLU A 46 -4.45 0.12 -9.11
C GLU A 46 -5.62 -0.03 -8.14
N GLN A 47 -6.19 -1.23 -8.06
CA GLN A 47 -7.38 -1.53 -7.26
C GLN A 47 -7.13 -2.57 -6.18
N ASP A 48 -5.98 -3.25 -6.22
CA ASP A 48 -5.52 -4.12 -5.15
C ASP A 48 -4.79 -3.29 -4.08
N PRO A 49 -5.19 -3.33 -2.80
CA PRO A 49 -4.56 -2.51 -1.77
C PRO A 49 -3.08 -2.84 -1.57
N ASP A 50 -2.70 -4.11 -1.74
CA ASP A 50 -1.31 -4.57 -1.55
C ASP A 50 -0.42 -4.02 -2.67
N ALA A 51 -0.84 -4.17 -3.93
CA ALA A 51 -0.13 -3.60 -5.08
C ALA A 51 -0.06 -2.07 -5.04
N LEU A 52 -1.14 -1.39 -4.64
CA LEU A 52 -1.17 0.06 -4.50
C LEU A 52 -0.16 0.54 -3.45
N PHE A 53 -0.06 -0.14 -2.31
CA PHE A 53 0.92 0.16 -1.27
C PHE A 53 2.37 -0.02 -1.75
N HIS A 54 2.66 -1.12 -2.44
CA HIS A 54 4.00 -1.36 -2.99
C HIS A 54 4.42 -0.30 -3.99
N GLU A 55 3.49 0.14 -4.84
CA GLU A 55 3.78 1.19 -5.80
C GLU A 55 4.01 2.53 -5.10
N LEU A 56 3.20 2.86 -4.08
CA LEU A 56 3.40 4.04 -3.23
C LEU A 56 4.80 4.06 -2.60
N MET A 57 5.26 2.94 -2.05
CA MET A 57 6.62 2.82 -1.51
C MET A 57 7.70 3.00 -2.57
N THR A 58 7.44 2.58 -3.81
CA THR A 58 8.39 2.69 -4.92
C THR A 58 8.49 4.13 -5.45
N VAL A 59 7.36 4.85 -5.51
CA VAL A 59 7.31 6.21 -6.06
C VAL A 59 7.63 7.30 -5.04
N SER A 60 7.53 7.01 -3.74
CA SER A 60 7.89 7.93 -2.66
C SER A 60 9.22 7.53 -2.01
N PRO A 61 10.38 7.87 -2.62
CA PRO A 61 11.69 7.64 -1.99
C PRO A 61 11.84 8.42 -0.68
N ASP A 62 11.12 9.54 -0.52
CA ASP A 62 11.11 10.39 0.67
C ASP A 62 10.14 9.89 1.76
N GLY A 63 9.43 8.78 1.54
CA GLY A 63 8.44 8.22 2.47
C GLY A 63 7.19 9.10 2.69
N THR A 64 7.12 10.26 2.04
CA THR A 64 5.98 11.18 2.13
C THR A 64 4.94 10.81 1.08
N VAL A 65 3.71 10.50 1.51
CA VAL A 65 2.60 10.10 0.64
C VAL A 65 1.50 11.16 0.68
N PRO A 66 1.02 11.66 -0.47
CA PRO A 66 -0.12 12.57 -0.52
C PRO A 66 -1.39 12.02 0.15
N GLU A 67 -2.11 12.88 0.86
CA GLU A 67 -3.29 12.51 1.65
C GLU A 67 -4.35 11.74 0.83
N HIS A 68 -4.63 12.20 -0.40
CA HIS A 68 -5.65 11.59 -1.26
C HIS A 68 -5.31 10.14 -1.64
N LEU A 69 -4.02 9.76 -1.74
CA LEU A 69 -3.61 8.39 -2.03
C LEU A 69 -3.75 7.48 -0.80
N MET A 70 -3.46 8.01 0.38
CA MET A 70 -3.72 7.31 1.65
C MET A 70 -5.21 7.09 1.89
N ALA A 71 -6.04 8.10 1.63
CA ALA A 71 -7.50 7.97 1.71
C ALA A 71 -8.00 6.87 0.75
N ARG A 72 -7.52 6.87 -0.50
CA ARG A 72 -7.85 5.85 -1.48
C ARG A 72 -7.45 4.44 -1.03
N LEU A 73 -6.26 4.26 -0.46
CA LEU A 73 -5.81 2.97 0.06
C LEU A 73 -6.78 2.44 1.12
N LYS A 74 -7.19 3.29 2.08
CA LYS A 74 -8.16 2.93 3.13
C LYS A 74 -9.54 2.56 2.56
N ASP A 75 -10.01 3.29 1.55
CA ASP A 75 -11.29 2.99 0.90
C ASP A 75 -11.26 1.62 0.21
N ILE A 76 -10.15 1.28 -0.44
CA ILE A 76 -9.97 -0.01 -1.11
C ILE A 76 -9.89 -1.15 -0.08
N GLU A 77 -9.13 -0.97 1.00
CA GLU A 77 -8.99 -1.94 2.09
C GLU A 77 -10.34 -2.23 2.76
N THR A 78 -11.08 -1.19 3.15
CA THR A 78 -12.41 -1.34 3.77
C THR A 78 -13.40 -2.04 2.83
N LYS A 79 -13.33 -1.75 1.53
CA LYS A 79 -14.14 -2.42 0.50
C LYS A 79 -13.73 -3.88 0.28
N ARG A 80 -12.48 -4.26 0.54
CA ARG A 80 -12.02 -5.66 0.52
C ARG A 80 -12.52 -6.40 1.76
N ASN A 81 -12.35 -5.81 2.94
CA ASN A 81 -12.75 -6.43 4.22
C ASN A 81 -14.27 -6.64 4.35
N SER A 82 -15.07 -5.70 3.82
CA SER A 82 -16.53 -5.84 3.74
C SER A 82 -16.99 -6.91 2.74
N ARG A 83 -16.23 -7.16 1.67
CA ARG A 83 -16.54 -8.25 0.72
C ARG A 83 -16.19 -9.63 1.27
N THR A 84 -15.22 -9.72 2.18
CA THR A 84 -14.83 -10.97 2.84
C THR A 84 -15.66 -11.30 4.08
N SER A 85 -16.68 -10.50 4.41
CA SER A 85 -17.63 -10.77 5.49
C SER A 85 -19.09 -10.57 5.04
N PRO A 86 -19.77 -11.67 4.66
CA PRO A 86 -20.75 -12.24 5.58
C PRO A 86 -20.65 -13.78 5.66
N GLY A 87 -20.82 -14.31 6.87
CA GLY A 87 -20.47 -15.69 7.23
C GLY A 87 -20.99 -16.79 6.29
N MET A 88 -20.08 -17.58 5.75
CA MET A 88 -20.25 -19.02 5.47
C MET A 88 -18.88 -19.59 5.11
N ARG A 89 -18.40 -20.60 5.85
CA ARG A 89 -17.31 -21.47 5.39
C ARG A 89 -17.84 -22.27 4.19
N PRO A 90 -17.04 -22.47 3.13
CA PRO A 90 -17.02 -23.74 2.45
C PRO A 90 -15.63 -24.38 2.56
N ALA A 91 -15.64 -25.68 2.79
CA ALA A 91 -14.45 -26.50 2.92
C ALA A 91 -13.77 -26.70 1.55
N GLY A 92 -12.56 -26.15 1.40
CA GLY A 92 -11.45 -26.60 0.53
C GLY A 92 -11.60 -26.46 -1.00
N PRO A 93 -10.52 -26.69 -1.79
CA PRO A 93 -9.13 -26.99 -1.42
C PRO A 93 -8.07 -26.00 -2.00
N SER A 94 -6.92 -25.91 -1.31
CA SER A 94 -5.59 -25.50 -1.81
C SER A 94 -5.40 -24.13 -2.51
N THR A 95 -4.69 -23.21 -1.83
CA THR A 95 -3.34 -22.68 -2.15
C THR A 95 -3.14 -21.31 -1.49
N ASP A 96 -2.09 -21.20 -0.68
CA ASP A 96 -1.32 -20.00 -0.37
C ASP A 96 -2.08 -18.73 0.01
N ALA A 97 -2.63 -18.71 1.22
CA ALA A 97 -2.91 -17.45 1.90
C ALA A 97 -2.59 -17.60 3.39
N VAL A 98 -1.53 -16.91 3.79
CA VAL A 98 -1.02 -16.77 5.15
C VAL A 98 -2.17 -16.36 6.06
N SER A 99 -2.73 -17.33 6.78
CA SER A 99 -3.69 -17.08 7.85
C SER A 99 -2.89 -16.61 9.06
N LEU A 100 -3.07 -15.34 9.44
CA LEU A 100 -2.66 -14.80 10.74
C LEU A 100 -3.10 -15.79 11.84
N PRO A 101 -2.28 -16.01 12.89
CA PRO A 101 -2.63 -16.96 13.93
C PRO A 101 -3.83 -16.41 14.70
N GLU A 102 -4.96 -17.07 14.53
CA GLU A 102 -6.15 -16.84 15.32
C GLU A 102 -5.82 -17.17 16.77
N SER A 103 -5.85 -16.13 17.59
CA SER A 103 -5.91 -16.12 19.05
C SER A 103 -6.07 -17.51 19.68
N ILE A 104 -5.03 -17.90 20.41
CA ILE A 104 -4.94 -19.10 21.25
C ILE A 104 -6.23 -19.22 22.07
N ARG A 105 -7.16 -20.04 21.60
CA ARG A 105 -8.31 -20.47 22.40
C ARG A 105 -7.81 -21.50 23.40
N GLU A 106 -7.35 -21.02 24.55
CA GLU A 106 -6.99 -21.86 25.68
C GLU A 106 -8.23 -22.64 26.15
N ARG A 107 -8.34 -23.89 25.72
CA ARG A 107 -9.22 -24.88 26.35
C ARG A 107 -8.39 -25.76 27.27
N GLY A 108 -8.34 -25.34 28.53
CA GLY A 108 -8.40 -26.20 29.73
C GLY A 108 -7.31 -27.25 29.93
N GLY A 109 -6.47 -27.02 30.93
CA GLY A 109 -5.70 -28.07 31.61
C GLY A 109 -4.98 -27.54 32.84
N LYS A 110 -5.60 -27.68 34.02
CA LYS A 110 -4.94 -27.43 35.31
C LYS A 110 -3.92 -28.55 35.57
N ALA A 111 -2.63 -28.23 35.75
CA ALA A 111 -1.73 -28.84 36.75
C ALA A 111 -0.25 -28.44 36.54
N GLY A 112 0.35 -27.87 37.60
CA GLY A 112 1.81 -27.87 37.82
C GLY A 112 2.59 -26.69 37.25
N LYS A 113 3.13 -25.85 38.14
CA LYS A 113 4.18 -24.87 37.81
C LYS A 113 5.48 -25.61 37.50
N THR A 114 5.63 -26.11 36.29
CA THR A 114 6.93 -26.48 35.73
C THR A 114 7.16 -25.58 34.53
N THR A 115 8.15 -24.69 34.61
CA THR A 115 8.68 -23.86 33.52
C THR A 115 9.41 -24.70 32.47
N ARG A 116 8.90 -25.90 32.16
CA ARG A 116 9.47 -26.73 31.11
C ARG A 116 8.78 -26.39 29.79
N PRO A 117 9.51 -25.85 28.80
CA PRO A 117 8.94 -25.61 27.48
C PRO A 117 8.37 -26.92 26.95
N THR A 118 7.07 -26.95 26.69
CA THR A 118 6.42 -28.11 26.07
C THR A 118 6.39 -27.86 24.57
N ARG A 119 7.00 -28.76 23.79
CA ARG A 119 7.05 -28.61 22.34
C ARG A 119 5.64 -28.82 21.75
N PRO A 120 5.15 -27.92 20.88
CA PRO A 120 3.90 -28.13 20.19
C PRO A 120 3.98 -29.38 19.29
N SER A 121 2.87 -30.11 19.17
CA SER A 121 2.76 -31.31 18.33
C SER A 121 2.73 -30.92 16.85
N VAL A 122 3.88 -30.97 16.18
CA VAL A 122 4.04 -30.71 14.74
C VAL A 122 4.38 -32.00 13.97
N SER A 123 4.06 -32.05 12.68
CA SER A 123 4.30 -33.23 11.84
C SER A 123 5.81 -33.43 11.58
N PRO A 124 6.37 -34.65 11.69
CA PRO A 124 7.78 -34.89 11.43
C PRO A 124 8.20 -34.47 10.01
N GLY A 125 9.25 -33.66 9.90
CA GLY A 125 9.84 -33.20 8.63
C GLY A 125 9.14 -31.99 7.98
N SER A 126 8.10 -31.46 8.62
CA SER A 126 7.38 -30.28 8.15
C SER A 126 8.20 -29.00 8.29
N GLU A 127 7.77 -27.96 7.58
CA GLU A 127 8.41 -26.64 7.66
C GLU A 127 8.29 -26.06 9.06
N GLU A 128 7.12 -26.19 9.70
CA GLU A 128 6.94 -25.70 11.06
C GLU A 128 7.85 -26.41 12.07
N GLU A 129 8.16 -27.70 11.88
CA GLU A 129 9.15 -28.39 12.72
C GLU A 129 10.54 -27.76 12.58
N ARG A 130 10.95 -27.47 11.35
CA ARG A 130 12.24 -26.84 11.05
C ARG A 130 12.32 -25.43 11.65
N LEU A 131 11.23 -24.67 11.57
CA LEU A 131 11.14 -23.32 12.16
C LEU A 131 11.23 -23.36 13.68
N TYR A 132 10.54 -24.30 14.35
CA TYR A 132 10.64 -24.46 15.81
C TYR A 132 12.04 -24.90 16.26
N VAL A 133 12.72 -25.75 15.47
CA VAL A 133 14.10 -26.14 15.75
C VAL A 133 15.06 -24.97 15.54
N ALA A 134 14.92 -24.23 14.44
CA ALA A 134 15.76 -23.07 14.14
C ALA A 134 15.61 -21.96 15.18
N PHE A 135 14.37 -21.67 15.61
CA PHE A 135 14.11 -20.70 16.69
C PHE A 135 14.70 -21.16 18.03
N GLY A 136 14.64 -22.47 18.32
CA GLY A 136 15.29 -23.04 19.50
C GLY A 136 16.81 -22.87 19.45
N GLN A 137 17.44 -23.11 18.30
CA GLN A 137 18.88 -22.90 18.12
C GLN A 137 19.27 -21.43 18.28
N LEU A 138 18.50 -20.50 17.69
CA LEU A 138 18.73 -19.06 17.83
C LEU A 138 18.70 -18.59 19.28
N LEU A 139 17.75 -19.10 20.08
CA LEU A 139 17.65 -18.76 21.50
C LEU A 139 18.80 -19.30 22.35
N LEU A 140 19.41 -20.42 21.92
CA LEU A 140 20.57 -21.01 22.57
C LEU A 140 21.89 -20.36 22.11
N GLU A 141 21.95 -19.86 20.87
CA GLU A 141 23.14 -19.15 20.33
C GLU A 141 23.41 -17.82 21.05
N ASP A 142 22.38 -17.12 21.56
CA ASP A 142 22.54 -15.88 22.32
C ASP A 142 23.07 -16.08 23.75
N ASP A 143 22.99 -17.30 24.32
CA ASP A 143 23.50 -17.62 25.67
C ASP A 143 24.98 -18.06 25.67
N GLU A 144 25.61 -18.30 24.51
CA GLU A 144 27.04 -18.68 24.40
C GLU A 144 28.01 -17.48 24.23
N VAL A 145 27.53 -16.24 24.39
CA VAL A 145 28.40 -15.03 24.36
C VAL A 145 28.38 -14.30 25.70
N ILE A 146 28.79 -14.99 26.77
CA ILE A 146 29.36 -14.35 27.96
C ILE A 146 30.55 -15.19 28.47
N ASP A 147 31.74 -14.60 28.30
CA ASP A 147 33.12 -14.93 28.75
C ASP A 147 33.95 -16.00 28.02
#